data_AF-A0A7V9VNP9-F1
#
_entry.id   AF-A0A7V9VNP9-F1
#
_cell.length_a   1.000
_cell.length_b   1.000
_cell.length_c   1.000
_cell.angle_alpha   90.00
_cell.angle_beta   90.00
_cell.angle_gamma   90.00
#
_symmetry.space_group_name_H-M   'P 1'
#
loop_
_entity.id
_entity.type
_entity.pdbx_description
1 polymer ?
#
loop_
_entity_poly.entity_id
_entity_poly.type
_entity_poly.pdbx_seq_one_letter_code
_entity_poly.pdbx_strand_id
1 'polypeptide(L)'
;MARKTHHKHSSKKGYRKLLDALADLEGVHRVATGRVKPRMGSGRPIAPISKVRRTESGLSITINTEGAIVDAYVITDRPEEVERAIADAGWSG
;
A
#
# COMPACT_ATOMS: atom_id res chain seq x y z
N MET A 1 -2.43 0.38 -21.96
CA MET A 1 -2.47 1.02 -20.63
C MET A 1 -1.09 0.91 -19.99
N ALA A 2 -0.52 2.02 -19.53
CA ALA A 2 0.72 1.97 -18.74
C ALA A 2 0.41 1.33 -17.37
N ARG A 3 1.29 0.47 -16.85
CA ARG A 3 1.11 -0.11 -15.51
C ARG A 3 1.17 0.99 -14.46
N LYS A 4 0.13 1.10 -13.64
CA LYS A 4 0.04 2.04 -12.52
C LYS A 4 0.98 1.68 -11.36
N THR A 5 1.48 0.44 -11.32
CA THR A 5 2.46 -0.03 -10.32
C THR A 5 3.89 0.01 -10.86
N HIS A 6 4.79 0.67 -10.13
CA HIS A 6 6.23 0.67 -10.44
C HIS A 6 7.00 -0.14 -9.40
N HIS A 7 7.29 -1.40 -9.73
CA HIS A 7 8.00 -2.33 -8.86
C HIS A 7 9.52 -2.24 -9.10
N LYS A 8 10.26 -1.56 -8.21
CA LYS A 8 11.74 -1.55 -8.28
C LYS A 8 12.42 -2.85 -7.81
N HIS A 9 11.71 -3.73 -7.11
CA HIS A 9 12.27 -4.97 -6.55
C HIS A 9 11.39 -6.21 -6.84
N SER A 10 12.03 -7.31 -7.22
CA SER A 10 11.45 -8.51 -7.83
C SER A 10 10.27 -9.15 -7.06
N SER A 11 9.10 -9.10 -7.71
CA SER A 11 8.03 -10.08 -7.94
C SER A 11 7.57 -11.17 -6.93
N LYS A 12 8.28 -11.51 -5.86
CA LYS A 12 7.90 -12.63 -4.94
C LYS A 12 7.35 -12.20 -3.57
N LYS A 13 7.19 -10.90 -3.33
CA LYS A 13 6.91 -10.38 -1.98
C LYS A 13 5.40 -10.19 -1.76
N GLY A 14 4.89 -10.66 -0.62
CA GLY A 14 3.45 -10.75 -0.30
C GLY A 14 2.66 -9.44 -0.43
N TYR A 15 3.33 -8.28 -0.39
CA TYR A 15 2.70 -6.97 -0.54
C TYR A 15 2.31 -6.63 -1.99
N ARG A 16 2.78 -7.39 -3.00
CA ARG A 16 2.52 -7.06 -4.41
C ARG A 16 1.03 -7.09 -4.76
N LYS A 17 0.30 -8.11 -4.30
CA LYS A 17 -1.14 -8.23 -4.56
C LYS A 17 -1.91 -7.02 -4.01
N LEU A 18 -1.50 -6.53 -2.83
CA LEU A 18 -2.10 -5.34 -2.22
C LEU A 18 -1.79 -4.08 -3.02
N LEU A 19 -0.55 -3.92 -3.52
CA LEU A 19 -0.19 -2.79 -4.38
C LEU A 19 -0.96 -2.78 -5.70
N ASP A 20 -1.11 -3.95 -6.33
CA ASP A 20 -1.88 -4.09 -7.57
C ASP A 20 -3.37 -3.79 -7.29
N ALA A 21 -3.95 -4.32 -6.21
CA ALA A 21 -5.33 -4.01 -5.81
C ALA A 21 -5.56 -2.51 -5.52
N LEU A 22 -4.60 -1.84 -4.85
CA LEU A 22 -4.65 -0.39 -4.64
C LEU A 22 -4.61 0.38 -5.97
N ALA A 23 -3.83 -0.10 -6.94
CA ALA A 23 -3.71 0.55 -8.24
C ALA A 23 -4.96 0.40 -9.11
N ASP A 24 -5.75 -0.65 -8.87
CA ASP A 24 -7.01 -0.93 -9.56
C ASP A 24 -8.19 -0.10 -9.01
N LEU A 25 -8.02 0.56 -7.86
CA LEU A 25 -9.04 1.47 -7.33
C LEU A 25 -9.28 2.65 -8.29
N GLU A 26 -10.55 3.07 -8.37
CA GLU A 26 -10.94 4.27 -9.12
C GLU A 26 -10.27 5.51 -8.52
N GLY A 27 -9.88 6.47 -9.37
CA GLY A 27 -9.15 7.68 -8.94
C GLY A 27 -7.66 7.47 -8.67
N VAL A 28 -7.19 6.22 -8.51
CA VAL A 28 -5.75 5.97 -8.32
C VAL A 28 -5.02 6.09 -9.66
N HIS A 29 -4.10 7.06 -9.72
CA HIS A 29 -3.26 7.30 -10.89
C HIS A 29 -1.99 6.45 -10.87
N ARG A 30 -1.38 6.28 -9.68
CA ARG A 30 -0.12 5.56 -9.53
C ARG A 30 0.07 5.05 -8.10
N VAL A 31 0.72 3.90 -7.96
CA VAL A 31 1.20 3.39 -6.67
C VAL A 31 2.70 3.20 -6.73
N ALA A 32 3.41 3.78 -5.75
CA ALA A 32 4.87 3.74 -5.67
C ALA A 32 5.33 3.15 -4.33
N THR A 33 6.24 2.18 -4.37
CA THR A 33 6.91 1.68 -3.17
C THR A 33 8.03 2.63 -2.76
N GLY A 34 8.01 3.08 -1.51
CA GLY A 34 9.08 3.81 -0.86
C GLY A 34 10.08 2.86 -0.18
N ARG A 35 10.29 3.05 1.12
CA ARG A 35 11.27 2.30 1.89
C ARG A 35 10.77 0.90 2.23
N VAL A 36 11.60 -0.11 2.00
CA VAL A 36 11.36 -1.50 2.41
C VAL A 36 12.30 -1.82 3.56
N LYS A 37 11.76 -2.25 4.70
CA LYS A 37 12.54 -2.67 5.88
C LYS A 37 12.26 -4.14 6.18
N PRO A 38 13.27 -4.93 6.57
CA PRO A 38 13.04 -6.27 7.10
C PRO A 38 12.21 -6.17 8.38
N ARG A 39 11.26 -7.08 8.53
CA ARG A 39 10.47 -7.17 9.76
C ARG A 39 11.25 -8.04 10.76
N MET A 40 11.70 -7.43 11.85
CA MET A 40 12.36 -8.13 12.95
C MET A 40 11.31 -8.51 14.00
N GLY A 41 11.22 -9.80 14.34
CA GLY A 41 10.34 -10.32 15.39
C GLY A 41 9.15 -11.14 14.89
N SER A 42 8.87 -12.25 15.59
CA SER A 42 7.75 -13.16 15.33
C SER A 42 6.46 -12.72 16.01
N GLY A 43 5.33 -12.82 15.31
CA GLY A 43 4.12 -13.34 15.96
C GLY A 43 3.00 -12.37 16.39
N ARG A 44 3.03 -11.07 16.07
CA ARG A 44 1.81 -10.25 16.19
C ARG A 44 1.08 -10.14 14.84
N PRO A 45 -0.20 -10.55 14.75
CA PRO A 45 -1.05 -10.18 13.63
C PRO A 45 -1.07 -8.66 13.56
N ILE A 46 -0.67 -8.10 12.43
CA ILE A 46 -0.80 -6.68 12.15
C ILE A 46 -1.67 -6.60 10.90
N ALA A 47 -2.59 -5.65 10.86
CA ALA A 47 -3.36 -5.37 9.67
C ALA A 47 -2.43 -5.22 8.45
N PRO A 48 -2.87 -5.67 7.26
CA PRO A 48 -2.10 -5.51 6.02
C PRO A 48 -1.60 -4.07 5.82
N ILE A 49 -2.37 -3.08 6.24
CA ILE A 49 -2.00 -1.66 6.29
C ILE A 49 -2.14 -1.18 7.74
N SER A 50 -1.05 -0.75 8.37
CA SER A 50 -1.07 -0.27 9.77
C SER A 50 -1.08 1.25 9.91
N LYS A 51 -0.85 1.98 8.81
CA LYS A 51 -0.86 3.44 8.78
C LYS A 51 -1.40 3.90 7.45
N VAL A 52 -2.29 4.88 7.51
CA VAL A 52 -2.77 5.65 6.36
C VAL A 52 -2.65 7.12 6.75
N ARG A 53 -1.98 7.92 5.92
CA ARG A 53 -1.78 9.36 6.13
C ARG A 53 -2.03 10.10 4.85
N ARG A 54 -2.71 11.25 4.95
CA ARG A 54 -2.89 12.14 3.80
C ARG A 54 -1.61 12.89 3.47
N THR A 55 -1.40 13.12 2.18
CA THR A 55 -0.34 13.95 1.63
C THR A 55 -0.94 14.89 0.59
N GLU A 56 -0.17 15.87 0.13
CA GLU A 56 -0.60 16.81 -0.91
C GLU A 56 -0.99 16.12 -2.23
N SER A 57 -0.50 14.91 -2.49
CA SER A 57 -0.72 14.19 -3.75
C SER A 57 -1.49 12.88 -3.59
N GLY A 58 -2.08 12.62 -2.42
CA GLY A 58 -2.85 11.40 -2.14
C GLY A 58 -2.60 10.84 -0.74
N LEU A 59 -2.13 9.58 -0.67
CA LEU A 59 -1.93 8.86 0.59
C LEU A 59 -0.51 8.29 0.72
N SER A 60 0.01 8.31 1.95
CA SER A 60 1.17 7.55 2.40
C SER A 60 0.69 6.43 3.32
N ILE A 61 1.04 5.19 2.99
CA ILE A 61 0.61 4.00 3.71
C ILE A 61 1.81 3.16 4.17
N THR A 62 1.62 2.43 5.27
CA THR A 62 2.58 1.40 5.72
C THR A 62 1.96 0.03 5.59
N ILE A 63 2.50 -0.78 4.69
CA ILE A 63 2.10 -2.16 4.43
C ILE A 63 2.92 -3.12 5.27
N ASN A 64 2.26 -4.06 5.93
CA ASN A 64 2.89 -5.12 6.72
C ASN A 64 2.79 -6.45 5.99
N THR A 65 3.91 -7.15 5.89
CA THR A 65 3.99 -8.54 5.42
C THR A 65 4.76 -9.37 6.43
N GLU A 66 4.80 -10.69 6.23
CA GLU A 66 5.53 -11.62 7.10
C GLU A 66 7.01 -11.25 7.23
N GLY A 67 7.67 -10.86 6.14
CA GLY A 67 9.11 -10.56 6.12
C GLY A 67 9.49 -9.09 6.03
N ALA A 68 8.53 -8.17 5.79
CA ALA A 68 8.84 -6.78 5.53
C ALA A 68 7.76 -5.79 5.97
N ILE A 69 8.22 -4.60 6.34
CA ILE A 69 7.41 -3.39 6.48
C ILE A 69 7.75 -2.49 5.29
N VAL A 70 6.73 -2.07 4.54
CA VAL A 70 6.90 -1.31 3.30
C VAL A 70 6.12 -0.01 3.40
N ASP A 71 6.83 1.11 3.26
CA ASP A 71 6.17 2.40 3.03
C ASP A 71 5.79 2.48 1.55
N ALA A 72 4.55 2.88 1.24
CA ALA A 72 4.07 3.07 -0.11
C ALA A 72 3.26 4.36 -0.24
N TYR A 73 3.22 4.90 -1.45
CA TYR A 73 2.49 6.12 -1.79
C TYR A 73 1.45 5.80 -2.83
N VAL A 74 0.21 6.19 -2.56
CA VAL A 74 -0.91 6.11 -3.49
C VAL A 74 -1.19 7.52 -4.00
N ILE A 75 -0.92 7.75 -5.28
CA ILE A 75 -1.14 9.03 -5.95
C ILE A 75 -2.56 9.01 -6.51
N THR A 76 -3.39 9.92 -6.01
CA THR A 76 -4.82 10.00 -6.29
C THR A 76 -5.31 11.43 -6.09
N ASP A 77 -6.29 11.84 -6.89
CA ASP A 77 -7.06 13.07 -6.72
C ASP A 77 -8.28 12.87 -5.77
N ARG A 78 -8.54 11.63 -5.34
CA ARG A 78 -9.64 11.26 -4.43
C ARG A 78 -9.16 10.51 -3.18
N PRO A 79 -8.35 11.15 -2.30
CA PRO A 79 -7.77 10.47 -1.15
C PRO A 79 -8.81 9.94 -0.15
N GLU A 80 -9.94 10.61 0.01
CA GLU A 80 -11.06 10.19 0.88
C GLU A 80 -11.68 8.87 0.40
N GLU A 81 -11.89 8.73 -0.91
CA GLU A 81 -12.49 7.54 -1.51
C GLU A 81 -11.56 6.34 -1.37
N VAL A 82 -10.26 6.55 -1.62
CA VAL A 82 -9.24 5.50 -1.47
C VAL A 82 -9.10 5.09 0.01
N GLU A 83 -9.12 6.04 0.93
CA GLU A 83 -9.07 5.77 2.38
C GLU A 83 -10.28 4.92 2.84
N ARG A 84 -11.48 5.24 2.36
CA ARG A 84 -12.68 4.42 2.61
C ARG A 84 -12.57 3.03 1.99
N ALA A 85 -12.14 2.92 0.73
CA ALA A 85 -11.96 1.63 0.08
C ALA A 85 -10.96 0.72 0.81
N ILE A 86 -9.89 1.31 1.36
CA ILE A 86 -8.93 0.60 2.22
C ILE A 86 -9.59 0.06 3.50
N ALA A 87 -10.43 0.88 4.15
CA ALA A 87 -11.14 0.50 5.36
C ALA A 87 -12.22 -0.58 5.07
N ASP A 88 -13.03 -0.39 4.03
CA ASP A 88 -14.10 -1.30 3.61
C ASP A 88 -13.57 -2.67 3.20
N ALA A 89 -12.38 -2.72 2.58
CA ALA A 89 -11.70 -3.97 2.24
C ALA A 89 -11.10 -4.69 3.47
N GLY A 90 -11.19 -4.11 4.66
CA GLY A 90 -10.61 -4.65 5.89
C GLY A 90 -9.08 -4.69 5.87
N TRP A 91 -8.45 -3.87 5.03
CA TRP A 91 -6.98 -3.86 4.91
C TRP A 91 -6.32 -3.05 6.01
N SER A 92 -7.01 -2.07 6.58
CA SER A 92 -6.52 -1.24 7.69
C SER A 92 -7.15 -1.62 9.03
N GLY A 93 -6.37 -1.51 10.10
CA GLY A 93 -6.79 -1.72 11.49
C GLY A 93 -5.72 -1.31 12.49
#